data_AF-C5B650-F1
#
_entry.id   AF-C5B650-F1
#
_cell.length_a   1.000
_cell.length_b   1.000
_cell.length_c   1.000
_cell.angle_alpha   90.00
_cell.angle_beta   90.00
_cell.angle_gamma   90.00
#
_symmetry.space_group_name_H-M   'P 1'
#
loop_
_entity.id
_entity.type
_entity.pdbx_description
1 polymer ?
#
loop_
_entity_poly.entity_id
_entity_poly.type
_entity_poly.pdbx_seq_one_letter_code
_entity_poly.pdbx_strand_id
1 'polypeptide(L)'
;MRTQFTRIPDMFGRGSSVVEHVSVEALAEAWVASVRQAGIDPVRPDVADALHRLVGLANAIAVSTPGSVYRADYAAEDLARALAPFGVAPARSPIRDRAFH
;
A
#
# COMPACT_ATOMS: atom_id res chain seq x y z
N MET A 1 -5.18 1.37 -6.01
CA MET A 1 -3.93 0.71 -5.61
C MET A 1 -3.73 -0.58 -6.39
N ARG A 2 -2.61 -0.69 -7.13
CA ARG A 2 -2.25 -1.88 -7.91
C ARG A 2 -1.49 -2.86 -7.02
N THR A 3 -1.86 -4.13 -7.05
CA THR A 3 -1.22 -5.21 -6.29
C THR A 3 -0.36 -6.10 -7.20
N GLN A 4 0.51 -6.89 -6.58
CA GLN A 4 1.38 -7.86 -7.23
C GLN A 4 1.41 -9.16 -6.42
N PHE A 5 1.74 -10.28 -7.05
CA PHE A 5 1.91 -11.57 -6.36
C PHE A 5 3.39 -11.96 -6.39
N THR A 6 3.94 -12.30 -5.23
CA THR A 6 5.29 -12.83 -5.11
C THR A 6 5.27 -14.15 -4.35
N ARG A 7 6.04 -15.12 -4.85
CA ARG A 7 6.31 -16.36 -4.13
C ARG A 7 7.48 -16.14 -3.18
N ILE A 8 7.23 -16.29 -1.88
CA ILE A 8 8.23 -16.17 -0.83
C ILE A 8 8.61 -17.59 -0.40
N PRO A 9 9.89 -18.00 -0.55
CA PRO A 9 10.36 -19.27 -0.03
C PRO A 9 10.25 -19.30 1.50
N ASP A 10 9.83 -20.42 2.07
CA ASP A 10 10.01 -20.63 3.50
C ASP A 10 11.51 -20.76 3.80
N MET A 11 12.01 -19.99 4.76
CA MET A 11 13.41 -20.01 5.19
C MET A 11 13.86 -21.40 5.71
N PHE A 12 12.91 -22.27 6.08
CA PHE A 12 13.18 -23.64 6.51
C PHE A 12 13.06 -24.70 5.39
N GLY A 13 12.86 -24.28 4.14
CA GLY A 13 12.84 -25.17 2.98
C GLY A 13 11.64 -26.12 2.90
N ARG A 14 10.62 -25.93 3.73
CA ARG A 14 9.43 -26.80 3.80
C ARG A 14 8.33 -26.43 2.79
N GLY A 15 8.52 -25.36 2.02
CA GLY A 15 7.55 -24.92 1.02
C GLY A 15 7.76 -23.47 0.59
N SER A 16 6.72 -22.90 0.01
CA SER A 16 6.67 -21.49 -0.38
C SER A 16 5.25 -20.97 -0.21
N SER A 17 5.10 -19.70 0.19
CA SER A 17 3.82 -19.00 0.20
C SER A 17 3.73 -18.05 -0.98
N VAL A 18 2.54 -17.90 -1.56
CA VAL A 18 2.25 -16.84 -2.53
C VAL A 18 1.54 -15.73 -1.76
N VAL A 19 2.11 -14.53 -1.80
CA VAL A 19 1.63 -13.37 -1.07
C VAL A 19 1.28 -12.27 -2.05
N GLU A 20 0.09 -11.71 -1.90
CA GLU A 20 -0.32 -10.49 -2.58
C GLU A 20 0.24 -9.27 -1.82
N HIS A 21 0.91 -8.37 -2.53
CA HIS A 21 1.61 -7.24 -1.95
C HIS A 21 1.52 -5.98 -2.81
N VAL A 22 1.97 -4.87 -2.25
CA VAL A 22 1.94 -3.55 -2.85
C VAL A 22 3.35 -2.93 -2.77
N SER A 23 3.79 -2.31 -3.87
CA SER A 23 5.02 -1.51 -3.86
C SER A 23 4.80 -0.17 -3.15
N VAL A 24 5.85 0.38 -2.55
CA VAL A 24 5.80 1.70 -1.90
C VAL A 24 5.33 2.79 -2.88
N GLU A 25 5.72 2.69 -4.15
CA GLU A 25 5.25 3.57 -5.23
C GLU A 25 3.73 3.45 -5.44
N ALA A 26 3.19 2.23 -5.56
CA ALA A 26 1.77 2.02 -5.76
C ALA A 26 0.92 2.48 -4.56
N LEU A 27 1.47 2.42 -3.34
CA LEU A 27 0.88 2.97 -2.13
C LEU A 27 0.85 4.51 -2.18
N ALA A 28 1.97 5.14 -2.54
CA ALA A 28 2.07 6.59 -2.67
C ALA A 28 1.15 7.14 -3.77
N GLU A 29 1.06 6.47 -4.91
CA GLU A 29 0.11 6.80 -5.97
C GLU A 29 -1.34 6.72 -5.48
N ALA A 30 -1.69 5.66 -4.73
CA ALA A 30 -3.03 5.49 -4.18
C ALA A 30 -3.39 6.58 -3.17
N TRP A 31 -2.43 6.99 -2.33
CA TRP A 31 -2.57 8.16 -1.46
C TRP A 31 -2.89 9.43 -2.27
N VAL A 32 -2.02 9.77 -3.22
CA VAL A 32 -2.14 10.99 -4.04
C VAL A 32 -3.48 11.02 -4.80
N ALA A 33 -3.89 9.88 -5.36
CA ALA A 33 -5.18 9.76 -6.04
C ALA A 33 -6.36 10.03 -5.07
N SER A 34 -6.31 9.47 -3.85
CA SER A 34 -7.37 9.62 -2.85
C SER A 34 -7.53 11.06 -2.40
N VAL A 35 -6.43 11.72 -2.04
CA VAL A 35 -6.47 13.12 -1.58
C VAL A 35 -6.88 14.08 -2.70
N ARG A 36 -6.39 13.86 -3.94
CA ARG A 36 -6.81 14.66 -5.11
C ARG A 36 -8.29 14.48 -5.42
N GLN A 37 -8.81 13.25 -5.35
CA GLN A 37 -10.23 12.97 -5.57
C GLN A 37 -11.11 13.67 -4.52
N ALA A 38 -10.61 13.83 -3.29
CA ALA A 38 -11.26 14.58 -2.23
C ALA A 38 -11.09 16.10 -2.35
N GLY A 39 -10.39 16.61 -3.37
CA GLY A 39 -10.11 18.03 -3.55
C GLY A 39 -9.05 18.59 -2.58
N ILE A 40 -8.26 17.73 -1.96
CA ILE A 40 -7.19 18.12 -1.04
C ILE A 40 -5.87 18.23 -1.82
N ASP A 41 -5.14 19.33 -1.60
CA ASP A 41 -3.82 19.53 -2.19
C ASP A 41 -2.80 18.53 -1.59
N PRO A 42 -2.21 17.62 -2.39
CA PRO A 42 -1.21 16.67 -1.90
C PRO A 42 0.10 17.30 -1.43
N VAL A 43 0.41 18.55 -1.81
CA VAL A 43 1.64 19.24 -1.35
C VAL A 43 1.43 20.04 -0.06
N ARG A 44 0.21 20.06 0.49
CA ARG A 44 -0.07 20.67 1.79
C ARG A 44 0.80 20.00 2.86
N PRO A 45 1.50 20.74 3.73
CA PRO A 45 2.53 20.16 4.62
C PRO A 45 2.05 18.98 5.47
N ASP A 46 0.87 19.08 6.08
CA ASP A 46 0.27 18.02 6.90
C ASP A 46 -0.10 16.75 6.09
N VAL A 47 -0.53 16.91 4.85
CA VAL A 47 -0.85 15.82 3.90
C VAL A 47 0.44 15.14 3.44
N ALA A 48 1.47 15.93 3.12
CA ALA A 48 2.78 15.42 2.75
C ALA A 48 3.45 14.68 3.92
N ASP A 49 3.35 15.19 5.15
CA ASP A 49 3.87 14.56 6.36
C ASP A 49 3.16 13.23 6.67
N ALA A 50 1.85 13.14 6.40
CA ALA A 50 1.11 11.88 6.54
C ALA A 50 1.56 10.84 5.52
N LEU A 51 1.77 11.25 4.25
CA LEU A 51 2.36 10.39 3.22
C LEU A 51 3.76 9.91 3.62
N HIS A 52 4.61 10.81 4.12
CA HIS A 52 5.97 10.47 4.54
C HIS A 52 5.97 9.42 5.65
N ARG A 53 5.07 9.54 6.62
CA ARG A 53 4.90 8.53 7.69
C ARG A 53 4.41 7.19 7.16
N LEU A 54 3.44 7.18 6.25
CA LEU A 54 2.92 5.96 5.63
C LEU A 54 4.02 5.24 4.81
N VAL A 55 4.77 6.00 4.01
CA VAL A 55 5.92 5.47 3.24
C VAL A 55 7.04 4.98 4.15
N GLY A 56 7.31 5.70 5.24
CA GLY A 56 8.28 5.28 6.26
C GLY A 56 7.92 3.92 6.89
N LEU A 57 6.64 3.71 7.22
CA LEU A 57 6.13 2.44 7.73
C LEU A 57 6.28 1.31 6.69
N ALA A 58 5.85 1.54 5.45
CA ALA A 58 5.93 0.55 4.38
C ALA A 58 7.38 0.14 4.09
N ASN A 59 8.30 1.11 4.07
CA ASN A 59 9.74 0.83 3.95
C ASN A 59 10.25 -0.01 5.12
N ALA A 60 9.97 0.39 6.36
CA ALA A 60 10.40 -0.36 7.54
C ALA A 60 9.95 -1.84 7.50
N ILE A 61 8.72 -2.10 7.05
CA ILE A 61 8.22 -3.47 6.88
C ILE A 61 8.97 -4.20 5.77
N ALA A 62 9.20 -3.57 4.62
CA ALA A 62 9.91 -4.18 3.50
C ALA A 62 11.38 -4.53 3.82
N VAL A 63 12.09 -3.74 4.63
CA VAL A 63 13.51 -3.99 4.94
C VAL A 63 13.74 -4.83 6.19
N SER A 64 12.76 -4.94 7.10
CA SER A 64 12.94 -5.60 8.40
C SER A 64 13.09 -7.11 8.33
N THR A 65 12.76 -7.75 7.21
CA THR A 65 12.94 -9.19 7.03
C THR A 65 13.26 -9.50 5.57
N PRO A 66 14.38 -10.19 5.28
CA PRO A 66 14.69 -10.62 3.91
C PRO A 66 13.55 -11.44 3.31
N GLY A 67 13.06 -11.02 2.14
CA GLY A 67 11.93 -11.67 1.47
C GLY A 67 10.55 -11.23 1.98
N SER A 68 10.47 -10.32 2.96
CA SER A 68 9.19 -9.72 3.35
C SER A 68 8.71 -8.70 2.34
N VAL A 69 7.40 -8.73 2.11
CA VAL A 69 6.68 -7.82 1.23
C VAL A 69 5.64 -7.06 2.04
N TYR A 70 5.30 -5.85 1.61
CA TYR A 70 4.23 -5.10 2.24
C TYR A 70 2.87 -5.61 1.72
N ARG A 71 2.26 -6.49 2.50
CA ARG A 71 1.05 -7.22 2.09
C ARG A 71 -0.09 -6.27 1.74
N ALA A 72 -0.89 -6.66 0.74
CA ALA A 72 -1.94 -5.81 0.19
C ALA A 72 -3.08 -5.51 1.19
N ASP A 73 -3.39 -6.44 2.09
CA ASP A 73 -4.37 -6.26 3.16
C ASP A 73 -3.91 -5.19 4.16
N TYR A 74 -2.69 -5.31 4.68
CA TYR A 74 -2.11 -4.30 5.57
C TYR A 74 -1.97 -2.94 4.89
N ALA A 75 -1.52 -2.92 3.63
CA ALA A 75 -1.42 -1.69 2.85
C ALA A 75 -2.78 -0.97 2.69
N ALA A 76 -3.87 -1.72 2.52
CA ALA A 76 -5.21 -1.14 2.40
C ALA A 76 -5.70 -0.56 3.73
N GLU A 77 -5.48 -1.26 4.84
CA GLU A 77 -5.85 -0.80 6.18
C GLU A 77 -5.04 0.43 6.61
N ASP A 78 -3.73 0.42 6.39
CA ASP A 78 -2.85 1.53 6.73
C ASP A 78 -3.13 2.76 5.87
N LEU A 79 -3.43 2.58 4.58
CA LEU A 79 -3.88 3.66 3.70
C LEU A 79 -5.20 4.28 4.21
N ALA A 80 -6.18 3.46 4.57
CA ALA A 80 -7.45 3.94 5.11
C ALA A 80 -7.26 4.68 6.43
N ARG A 81 -6.41 4.15 7.33
CA ARG A 81 -6.08 4.77 8.62
C ARG A 81 -5.35 6.11 8.43
N ALA A 82 -4.44 6.20 7.48
CA ALA A 82 -3.71 7.42 7.18
C ALA A 82 -4.59 8.51 6.56
N LEU A 83 -5.62 8.14 5.79
CA LEU A 83 -6.57 9.06 5.16
C LEU A 83 -7.69 9.52 6.10
N ALA A 84 -8.03 8.74 7.11
CA ALA A 84 -9.12 9.03 8.05
C ALA A 84 -9.04 10.42 8.73
N PRO A 85 -7.87 10.94 9.16
CA PRO A 85 -7.75 12.30 9.72
C PRO A 85 -8.17 13.41 8.76
N PHE A 86 -8.16 13.15 7.45
CA PHE A 86 -8.54 14.10 6.40
C PHE A 86 -9.99 13.93 5.94
N GLY A 87 -10.74 12.99 6.52
CA GLY A 87 -12.10 12.65 6.09
C GLY A 87 -12.16 12.01 4.71
N VAL A 88 -11.05 11.41 4.24
CA VAL A 88 -10.93 10.84 2.89
C VAL A 88 -11.07 9.32 2.93
N ALA A 89 -11.85 8.77 1.99
CA ALA A 89 -11.87 7.34 1.73
C ALA A 89 -10.81 6.98 0.67
N PRO A 90 -10.18 5.79 0.75
CA PRO A 90 -9.26 5.34 -0.29
C PRO A 90 -9.93 5.33 -1.67
N ALA A 91 -9.24 5.85 -2.68
CA ALA A 91 -9.70 5.80 -4.07
C ALA A 91 -9.91 4.33 -4.47
N ARG A 92 -11.08 4.02 -5.02
CA ARG A 92 -11.36 2.68 -5.56
C ARG A 92 -10.38 2.40 -6.69
N SER A 93 -9.59 1.35 -6.55
CA SER A 93 -8.73 0.89 -7.63
C SER A 93 -9.60 0.39 -8.78
N PRO A 94 -9.40 0.83 -10.04
CA PRO A 94 -10.15 0.32 -11.19
C PRO A 94 -9.81 -1.15 -11.52
N ILE A 95 -8.87 -1.78 -10.81
CA ILE A 95 -8.36 -3.12 -11.08
C ILE A 95 -9.04 -4.14 -10.14
N ARG A 96 -10.35 -4.31 -10.26
CA ARG A 96 -11.05 -5.53 -9.77
C ARG A 96 -11.64 -6.38 -10.90
N ASP A 97 -11.57 -5.94 -12.16
CA ASP A 97 -12.19 -6.60 -13.33
C ASP A 97 -11.24 -7.42 -14.22
N ARG A 98 -10.22 -8.07 -13.64
CA ARG A 98 -9.58 -9.21 -14.31
C ARG A 98 -9.68 -10.42 -13.41
N ALA A 99 -10.91 -10.91 -13.30
CA ALA A 99 -11.16 -12.30 -12.98
C ALA A 99 -10.33 -13.17 -13.93
N PHE A 100 -9.62 -14.13 -13.36
CA PHE A 100 -9.00 -15.23 -14.06
C PHE A 100 -10.05 -15.88 -14.98
N HIS A 101 -9.80 -15.84 -16.29
CA HIS A 101 -10.44 -16.68 -17.31
C HIS A 101 -9.35 -17.51 -17.99
#